data_AF-A0A6G3WZG9-F1
#
_entry.id   AF-A0A6G3WZG9-F1
#
_cell.length_a   1.000
_cell.length_b   1.000
_cell.length_c   1.000
_cell.angle_alpha   90.00
_cell.angle_beta   90.00
_cell.angle_gamma   90.00
#
_symmetry.space_group_name_H-M   'P 1'
#
loop_
_entity.id
_entity.type
_entity.pdbx_description
1 polymer ?
#
loop_
_entity_poly.entity_id
_entity_poly.type
_entity_poly.pdbx_seq_one_letter_code
_entity_poly.pdbx_strand_id
1 'polypeptide(L)'
;EGVMMPELYLADALGAVGKPMLRVHTAGSVGGSTALVAANLVAARVHRTVLTLAFEKQSESNAMWGLSLPVPFQQPLLAGAGGFFAPHVRAYMRRTGAPDAVGSL
;
A
#
# COMPACT_ATOMS: atom_id res chain seq x y z
N GLU A 1 -2.45 -4.71 1.98
CA GLU A 1 -2.20 -5.48 0.75
C GLU A 1 -2.40 -6.98 0.97
N GLY A 2 -2.47 -7.75 -0.12
CA GLY A 2 -2.29 -9.22 -0.12
C GLY A 2 -3.47 -10.08 0.32
N VAL A 3 -4.62 -9.48 0.65
CA VAL A 3 -5.89 -10.21 0.81
C VAL A 3 -6.74 -9.97 -0.44
N MET A 4 -7.26 -11.05 -1.01
CA MET A 4 -8.20 -10.98 -2.13
C MET A 4 -9.58 -10.56 -1.64
N MET A 5 -10.19 -9.62 -2.37
CA MET A 5 -11.53 -9.08 -2.10
C MET A 5 -11.86 -8.76 -0.63
N PRO A 6 -11.05 -7.96 0.11
CA PRO A 6 -11.33 -7.63 1.49
C PRO A 6 -12.62 -6.83 1.67
N GLU A 7 -13.11 -6.18 0.62
CA GLU A 7 -14.41 -5.50 0.60
C GLU A 7 -15.58 -6.41 1.00
N LEU A 8 -15.50 -7.73 0.79
CA LEU A 8 -16.58 -8.66 1.12
C LEU A 8 -16.81 -8.80 2.63
N TYR A 9 -15.74 -8.90 3.43
CA TYR A 9 -15.87 -8.96 4.89
C TYR A 9 -15.84 -7.57 5.53
N LEU A 10 -15.20 -6.59 4.90
CA LEU A 10 -15.18 -5.21 5.41
C LEU A 10 -16.53 -4.52 5.24
N ALA A 11 -17.32 -4.84 4.21
CA ALA A 11 -18.64 -4.22 4.02
C ALA A 11 -19.56 -4.46 5.22
N ASP A 12 -19.60 -5.68 5.76
CA ASP A 12 -20.38 -6.00 6.95
C ASP A 12 -19.79 -5.36 8.21
N ALA A 13 -18.48 -5.53 8.44
CA ALA A 13 -17.79 -4.98 9.60
C ALA A 13 -17.88 -3.44 9.71
N LEU A 14 -18.03 -2.74 8.58
CA LEU A 14 -18.16 -1.27 8.53
C LEU A 14 -19.62 -0.79 8.49
N GLY A 15 -20.62 -1.67 8.54
CA GLY A 15 -22.03 -1.29 8.37
C GLY A 15 -22.30 -0.65 6.98
N ALA A 16 -21.59 -1.13 5.97
CA ALA A 16 -21.64 -0.65 4.59
C ALA A 16 -22.36 -1.61 3.63
N VAL A 17 -23.00 -2.67 4.14
CA VAL A 17 -23.81 -3.60 3.33
C VAL A 17 -24.83 -2.82 2.49
N GLY A 18 -24.83 -3.09 1.18
CA GLY A 18 -25.72 -2.42 0.21
C GLY A 18 -25.28 -1.01 -0.22
N LYS A 19 -24.18 -0.47 0.34
CA LYS A 19 -23.60 0.81 -0.13
C LYS A 19 -22.57 0.56 -1.24
N PRO A 20 -22.37 1.50 -2.17
CA PRO A 20 -21.29 1.43 -3.14
C PRO A 20 -19.92 1.30 -2.46
N MET A 21 -19.13 0.32 -2.89
CA MET A 21 -17.77 0.07 -2.42
C MET A 21 -16.80 0.21 -3.58
N LEU A 22 -15.79 1.05 -3.42
CA LEU A 22 -14.72 1.24 -4.40
C LEU A 22 -13.39 0.84 -3.76
N ARG A 23 -12.68 -0.08 -4.41
CA ARG A 23 -11.34 -0.49 -4.01
C ARG A 23 -10.29 0.29 -4.81
N VAL A 24 -9.33 0.89 -4.10
CA VAL A 24 -8.16 1.56 -4.68
C VAL A 24 -6.91 0.74 -4.36
N HIS A 25 -6.04 0.52 -5.35
CA HIS A 25 -4.79 -0.23 -5.16
C HIS A 25 -3.62 0.47 -5.86
N THR A 26 -2.68 1.01 -5.07
CA THR A 26 -1.52 1.78 -5.54
C THR A 26 -0.26 1.45 -4.73
N ALA A 27 -0.11 0.18 -4.36
CA ALA A 27 0.97 -0.33 -3.51
C ALA A 27 1.07 0.43 -2.18
N GLY A 28 2.27 0.85 -1.77
CA GLY A 28 2.48 1.61 -0.52
C GLY A 28 1.77 2.97 -0.43
N SER A 29 1.16 3.46 -1.51
CA SER A 29 0.45 4.75 -1.54
C SER A 29 -1.07 4.66 -1.39
N VAL A 30 -1.62 3.47 -1.16
CA VAL A 30 -3.09 3.21 -1.11
C VAL A 30 -3.83 4.21 -0.24
N GLY A 31 -3.36 4.50 0.97
CA GLY A 31 -4.04 5.46 1.86
C GLY A 31 -4.18 6.85 1.24
N GLY A 32 -3.09 7.39 0.70
CA GLY A 32 -3.09 8.70 0.04
C GLY A 32 -3.95 8.71 -1.23
N SER A 33 -3.79 7.71 -2.11
CA SER A 33 -4.59 7.60 -3.33
C SER A 33 -6.08 7.45 -3.03
N THR A 34 -6.46 6.72 -1.98
CA THR A 34 -7.87 6.54 -1.59
C THR A 34 -8.48 7.86 -1.12
N ALA A 35 -7.74 8.66 -0.35
CA ALA A 35 -8.18 9.99 0.07
C ALA A 35 -8.38 10.93 -1.14
N LEU A 36 -7.46 10.90 -2.11
CA LEU A 36 -7.58 11.69 -3.34
C LEU A 36 -8.77 11.26 -4.19
N VAL A 37 -9.02 9.96 -4.33
CA VAL A 37 -10.21 9.45 -5.04
C VAL A 37 -11.50 9.91 -4.35
N ALA A 38 -11.58 9.81 -3.02
CA ALA A 38 -12.75 10.28 -2.28
C ALA A 38 -12.97 11.80 -2.42
N ALA A 39 -11.89 12.59 -2.35
CA ALA A 39 -11.96 14.03 -2.59
C ALA A 39 -12.51 14.36 -3.98
N ASN A 40 -12.08 13.64 -5.01
CA ASN A 40 -12.62 13.80 -6.37
C ASN A 40 -14.10 13.43 -6.47
N LEU A 41 -14.56 12.35 -5.81
CA LEU A 41 -15.97 11.96 -5.81
C LEU A 41 -16.88 13.01 -5.14
N VAL A 42 -16.39 13.64 -4.06
CA VAL A 42 -17.11 14.73 -3.40
C VAL A 42 -17.09 15.99 -4.25
N ALA A 43 -15.92 16.38 -4.78
CA ALA A 43 -15.77 17.58 -5.62
C ALA A 43 -16.61 17.50 -6.90
N ALA A 44 -16.68 16.32 -7.54
CA ALA A 44 -17.51 16.06 -8.70
C ALA A 44 -19.01 15.90 -8.37
N ARG A 45 -19.41 16.03 -7.10
CA ARG A 45 -20.78 15.85 -6.59
C ARG A 45 -21.39 14.48 -6.92
N VAL A 46 -20.56 13.46 -7.14
CA VAL A 46 -21.01 12.07 -7.32
C VAL A 46 -21.61 11.56 -6.01
N HIS A 47 -20.98 11.90 -4.89
CA HIS A 47 -21.45 11.60 -3.54
C HIS A 47 -21.33 12.82 -2.62
N ARG A 48 -22.30 13.02 -1.72
CA ARG A 48 -22.26 14.09 -0.70
C ARG A 48 -21.22 13.82 0.39
N THR A 49 -21.02 12.54 0.71
CA THR A 49 -20.11 12.10 1.78
C THR A 49 -19.55 10.74 1.40
N VAL A 50 -18.25 10.55 1.62
CA VAL A 50 -17.52 9.32 1.32
C VAL A 50 -16.72 8.93 2.57
N LEU A 51 -16.78 7.66 2.97
CA LEU A 51 -15.89 7.10 3.99
C LEU A 51 -14.64 6.55 3.29
N THR A 52 -13.47 7.05 3.70
CA THR A 52 -12.18 6.57 3.21
C THR A 52 -11.52 5.71 4.27
N LEU A 53 -11.11 4.49 3.90
CA LEU A 53 -10.42 3.56 4.78
C LEU A 53 -9.23 2.94 4.03
N ALA A 54 -8.09 2.86 4.71
CA ALA A 54 -6.94 2.08 4.27
C ALA A 54 -6.73 0.94 5.27
N PHE A 55 -6.53 -0.27 4.76
CA PHE A 55 -6.41 -1.47 5.57
C PHE A 55 -5.23 -2.32 5.10
N GLU A 56 -4.47 -2.82 6.07
CA GLU A 56 -3.40 -3.77 5.84
C GLU A 56 -3.31 -4.76 6.99
N LYS A 57 -3.25 -6.04 6.64
CA LYS A 57 -3.01 -7.15 7.57
C LYS A 57 -1.87 -7.99 7.05
N GLN A 58 -0.65 -7.46 7.21
CA GLN A 58 0.55 -8.06 6.63
C GLN A 58 0.82 -9.48 7.16
N SER A 59 0.34 -9.81 8.36
CA SER A 59 0.43 -11.16 8.95
C SER A 59 -0.34 -12.24 8.18
N GLU A 60 -1.31 -11.85 7.35
CA GLU A 60 -2.14 -12.76 6.53
C GLU A 60 -1.95 -12.48 5.04
N SER A 61 -0.80 -11.88 4.68
CA SER A 61 -0.46 -11.48 3.32
C SER A 61 0.79 -12.23 2.85
N ASN A 62 0.98 -12.29 1.53
CA ASN A 62 2.27 -12.62 0.92
C ASN A 62 2.92 -11.34 0.39
N ALA A 63 3.76 -10.70 1.21
CA ALA A 63 4.45 -9.45 0.86
C ALA A 63 5.38 -9.57 -0.37
N MET A 64 5.69 -10.80 -0.81
CA MET A 64 6.57 -11.06 -1.94
C MET A 64 5.82 -11.21 -3.27
N TRP A 65 4.51 -11.44 -3.22
CA TRP A 65 3.68 -11.82 -4.38
C TRP A 65 3.77 -10.86 -5.57
N GLY A 66 3.89 -9.55 -5.30
CA GLY A 66 4.02 -8.52 -6.34
C GLY A 66 5.43 -7.98 -6.57
N LEU A 67 6.42 -8.44 -5.79
CA LEU A 67 7.76 -7.82 -5.73
C LEU A 67 8.87 -8.75 -6.23
N SER A 68 8.59 -10.04 -6.43
CA SER A 68 9.56 -11.02 -6.94
C SER A 68 9.10 -11.60 -8.28
N LEU A 69 8.94 -10.74 -9.29
CA LEU A 69 8.63 -11.20 -10.64
C LEU A 69 9.81 -12.00 -11.21
N PRO A 70 9.57 -13.15 -11.87
CA PRO A 70 10.64 -13.91 -12.50
C PRO A 70 11.19 -13.12 -13.69
N VAL A 71 12.45 -12.68 -13.57
CA VAL A 71 13.20 -12.08 -14.68
C VAL A 71 14.04 -13.19 -15.33
N PRO A 72 13.92 -13.43 -16.65
CA PRO A 72 14.69 -14.46 -17.33
C PRO A 72 16.19 -14.34 -17.07
N PHE A 73 16.83 -15.47 -16.77
CA PHE A 73 18.29 -15.57 -16.52
C PHE A 73 18.81 -14.76 -15.32
N GLN A 74 17.94 -14.29 -14.42
CA GLN A 74 18.32 -13.61 -13.19
C GLN A 74 17.98 -14.47 -11.97
N GLN A 75 18.89 -14.52 -11.00
CA GLN A 75 18.60 -15.14 -9.71
C GLN A 75 17.48 -14.37 -8.98
N PRO A 76 16.45 -15.04 -8.45
CA PRO A 76 15.42 -14.39 -7.65
C PRO A 76 16.04 -13.73 -6.43
N LEU A 77 15.92 -12.40 -6.34
CA LEU A 77 16.51 -11.62 -5.24
C LEU A 77 15.82 -11.89 -3.89
N LEU A 78 14.57 -12.39 -3.89
CA LEU A 78 13.75 -12.69 -2.70
C LEU A 78 13.82 -11.60 -1.62
N ALA A 79 14.01 -10.34 -2.03
CA ALA A 79 14.44 -9.27 -1.14
C ALA A 79 13.28 -8.44 -0.57
N GLY A 80 12.08 -8.57 -1.15
CA GLY A 80 10.93 -7.71 -0.87
C GLY A 80 11.23 -6.23 -1.12
N ALA A 81 10.31 -5.33 -0.76
CA ALA A 81 10.53 -3.90 -0.96
C ALA A 81 11.75 -3.42 -0.15
N GLY A 82 11.88 -3.88 1.10
CA GLY A 82 12.99 -3.49 1.98
C GLY A 82 14.36 -3.81 1.39
N GLY A 83 14.56 -5.02 0.88
CA GLY A 83 15.84 -5.41 0.28
C GLY A 83 16.09 -4.76 -1.09
N PHE A 84 15.05 -4.43 -1.86
CA PHE A 84 15.18 -3.61 -3.07
C PHE A 84 15.62 -2.18 -2.76
N PHE A 85 15.05 -1.56 -1.72
CA PHE A 85 15.39 -0.18 -1.35
C PHE A 85 16.70 -0.06 -0.57
N ALA A 86 17.16 -1.13 0.09
CA ALA A 86 18.35 -1.09 0.95
C ALA A 86 19.59 -0.49 0.24
N PRO A 87 19.99 -0.89 -0.98
CA PRO A 87 21.13 -0.28 -1.66
C PRO A 87 20.93 1.21 -1.97
N HIS A 88 19.71 1.61 -2.32
CA HIS A 88 19.36 3.01 -2.60
C HIS A 88 19.40 3.86 -1.33
N VAL A 89 18.87 3.36 -0.22
CA VAL A 89 18.94 4.03 1.10
C VAL A 89 20.40 4.15 1.55
N ARG A 90 21.21 3.10 1.40
CA ARG A 90 22.64 3.17 1.75
C ARG A 90 23.41 4.15 0.85
N ALA A 91 23.10 4.23 -0.43
CA ALA A 91 23.68 5.21 -1.34
C ALA A 91 23.26 6.64 -0.97
N TYR A 92 22.01 6.85 -0.57
CA TYR A 92 21.52 8.12 -0.05
C TYR A 92 22.30 8.55 1.20
N MET A 93 22.42 7.68 2.20
CA MET A 93 23.14 7.97 3.44
C MET A 93 24.59 8.38 3.18
N ARG A 94 25.31 7.62 2.33
CA ARG A 94 26.70 7.98 1.94
C ARG A 94 26.81 9.34 1.26
N ARG A 95 25.81 9.71 0.45
CA ARG A 95 25.80 10.99 -0.28
C ARG A 95 25.44 12.18 0.59
N THR A 96 24.57 11.99 1.57
CA THR A 96 24.02 13.09 2.38
C THR A 96 24.66 13.21 3.76
N GLY A 97 25.43 12.20 4.19
CA GLY A 97 25.92 12.10 5.57
C GLY A 97 24.80 11.80 6.57
N ALA A 98 23.68 11.23 6.12
CA ALA A 98 22.58 10.87 7.02
C ALA A 98 23.05 9.84 8.06
N PRO A 99 22.61 9.95 9.33
CA PRO A 99 23.03 9.05 10.40
C PRO A 99 22.71 7.58 10.12
N ASP A 100 23.56 6.68 10.61
CA ASP A 100 23.36 5.23 10.48
C ASP A 100 22.21 4.68 11.33
N ALA A 101 21.91 5.34 12.44
CA ALA A 101 20.80 5.02 13.33
C ALA A 101 19.53 5.77 12.92
N VAL A 102 18.36 5.24 13.29
CA VAL A 102 17.03 5.81 12.99
C VAL A 102 16.71 7.12 13.72
N GLY A 103 17.68 7.71 14.42
CA GLY A 103 17.47 8.78 15.39
C GLY A 103 17.07 8.24 16.78
N SER A 104 16.64 9.12 17.68
CA SER A 104 16.07 8.71 18.97
C SER A 104 14.66 8.18 18.78
N LEU A 105 14.41 6.93 19.23
CA LEU A 105 13.08 6.38 19.45
C LEU A 105 12.47 6.95 20.74
#